data_AF-A0A926BYX3-F1
#
_entry.id   AF-A0A926BYX3-F1
#
_cell.length_a   1.000
_cell.length_b   1.000
_cell.length_c   1.000
_cell.angle_alpha   90.00
_cell.angle_beta   90.00
_cell.angle_gamma   90.00
#
_symmetry.space_group_name_H-M   'P 1'
#
loop_
_entity.id
_entity.type
_entity.pdbx_description
1 polymer ?
#
loop_
_entity_poly.entity_id
_entity_poly.type
_entity_poly.pdbx_seq_one_letter_code
_entity_poly.pdbx_strand_id
1 'polypeptide(L)' 'EQGLYRNDLDMDVMARLRIESVQLAFDDRVFPNARTNVLAIQEQLLHHFIRGILTEKGFILYNQYNQDTL' A
#
# COMPACT_ATOMS: atom_id res chain seq x y z
N GLU A 1 3.01 -18.05 -12.96
CA GLU A 1 2.96 -16.99 -11.94
C GLU A 1 4.28 -16.23 -11.95
N GLN A 2 4.27 -14.89 -12.04
CA GLN A 2 5.47 -14.11 -12.45
C GLN A 2 6.54 -13.92 -11.35
N GLY A 3 6.33 -14.47 -10.14
CA GLY A 3 7.26 -14.38 -9.00
C GLY A 3 7.36 -12.98 -8.38
N LEU A 4 6.32 -12.16 -8.53
CA LEU A 4 6.31 -10.76 -8.10
C LEU A 4 5.80 -10.56 -6.66
N TYR A 5 5.03 -11.52 -6.14
CA TYR A 5 4.43 -11.47 -4.81
C TYR A 5 5.06 -12.52 -3.92
N ARG A 6 5.23 -12.16 -2.64
CA ARG A 6 5.71 -13.07 -1.60
C ARG A 6 4.76 -14.26 -1.43
N ASN A 7 5.31 -15.46 -1.30
CA ASN A 7 4.55 -16.70 -1.14
C ASN A 7 4.39 -17.11 0.33
N ASP A 8 5.06 -16.42 1.25
CA ASP A 8 5.00 -16.63 2.70
C ASP A 8 3.91 -15.79 3.39
N LEU A 9 3.05 -15.13 2.61
CA LEU A 9 1.99 -14.28 3.12
C LEU A 9 0.73 -15.07 3.48
N ASP A 10 0.19 -14.77 4.65
CA ASP A 10 -1.21 -15.10 4.97
C ASP A 10 -2.14 -14.08 4.28
N MET A 11 -2.83 -14.54 3.24
CA MET A 11 -3.70 -13.70 2.42
C MET A 11 -4.88 -13.13 3.20
N ASP A 12 -5.43 -13.88 4.16
CA ASP A 12 -6.58 -13.44 4.94
C ASP A 12 -6.17 -12.33 5.91
N VAL A 13 -4.99 -12.46 6.52
CA VAL A 13 -4.42 -11.42 7.39
C VAL A 13 -4.12 -10.15 6.58
N MET A 14 -3.45 -10.28 5.43
CA MET A 14 -3.07 -9.12 4.62
C MET A 14 -4.27 -8.41 3.99
N ALA A 15 -5.33 -9.14 3.62
CA ALA A 15 -6.57 -8.55 3.13
C ALA A 15 -7.26 -7.69 4.21
N ARG A 16 -7.33 -8.18 5.45
CA ARG A 16 -7.88 -7.42 6.59
C ARG A 16 -7.04 -6.19 6.89
N LEU A 17 -5.71 -6.33 6.93
CA LEU A 17 -4.80 -5.19 7.10
C LEU A 17 -5.04 -4.13 6.02
N ARG A 18 -5.22 -4.52 4.75
CA ARG A 18 -5.48 -3.58 3.66
C ARG A 18 -6.77 -2.82 3.86
N ILE A 19 -7.85 -3.51 4.24
CA ILE A 19 -9.16 -2.91 4.50
C ILE A 19 -9.06 -1.90 5.65
N GLU A 20 -8.47 -2.29 6.77
CA GLU A 20 -8.29 -1.39 7.92
C GLU A 20 -7.40 -0.20 7.58
N SER A 21 -6.37 -0.40 6.75
CA SER A 21 -5.53 0.69 6.25
C SER A 21 -6.31 1.67 5.36
N VAL A 22 -7.35 1.23 4.63
CA VAL A 22 -8.28 2.16 3.93
C VAL A 22 -9.00 3.01 4.97
N GLN A 23 -9.59 2.39 6.00
CA GLN A 23 -10.37 3.10 7.01
C GLN A 23 -9.51 4.10 7.79
N LEU A 24 -8.26 3.73 8.07
CA LEU A 24 -7.32 4.55 8.83
C LEU A 24 -7.12 5.95 8.23
N ALA A 25 -7.09 6.08 6.90
CA ALA A 25 -6.91 7.39 6.25
C ALA A 25 -8.08 8.36 6.46
N PHE A 26 -9.24 7.86 6.88
CA PHE A 26 -10.43 8.64 7.21
C PHE A 26 -10.57 8.90 8.72
N ASP A 27 -9.71 8.31 9.56
CA ASP A 27 -9.76 8.52 11.01
C ASP A 27 -9.10 9.84 11.38
N ASP A 28 -9.94 10.86 11.64
CA ASP A 28 -9.53 12.20 12.07
C ASP A 28 -8.72 12.21 13.38
N ARG A 29 -8.78 11.15 14.19
CA ARG A 29 -7.97 11.01 15.40
C ARG A 29 -6.52 10.61 15.08
N VAL A 30 -6.34 9.89 13.97
CA VAL A 30 -5.03 9.39 13.52
C VAL A 30 -4.37 10.39 12.57
N PHE A 31 -5.15 10.97 11.66
CA PHE A 31 -4.68 12.01 10.75
C PHE A 31 -5.44 13.32 10.99
N PRO A 32 -5.22 13.99 12.13
CA PRO A 32 -5.79 15.30 12.37
C PRO A 32 -5.24 16.26 11.30
N ASN A 33 -6.14 16.98 10.63
CA ASN A 33 -5.89 17.81 9.43
C ASN A 33 -5.90 17.06 8.08
N ALA A 34 -6.26 15.76 8.02
CA ALA A 34 -6.42 15.01 6.77
C ALA A 34 -7.47 15.58 5.80
N ARG A 35 -8.33 16.50 6.27
CA ARG A 35 -9.32 17.19 5.44
C ARG A 35 -8.73 17.84 4.19
N THR A 36 -7.42 18.13 4.16
CA THR A 36 -6.79 18.76 3.00
C THR A 36 -6.41 17.78 1.89
N ASN A 37 -6.13 16.50 2.15
CA ASN A 37 -5.92 15.50 1.08
C ASN A 37 -5.93 14.02 1.53
N VAL A 38 -7.12 13.45 1.79
CA VAL A 38 -7.27 12.00 2.07
C VAL A 38 -6.68 11.13 0.95
N LEU A 39 -6.72 11.59 -0.31
CA LEU A 39 -6.17 10.86 -1.44
C LEU A 39 -4.64 10.70 -1.32
N ALA A 40 -3.92 11.75 -0.92
CA ALA A 40 -2.48 11.66 -0.67
C ALA A 40 -2.15 10.67 0.45
N ILE A 41 -2.96 10.63 1.51
CA ILE A 41 -2.78 9.66 2.61
C ILE A 41 -3.01 8.24 2.08
N GLN A 42 -4.10 8.01 1.34
CA GLN A 42 -4.39 6.71 0.72
C GLN A 42 -3.29 6.25 -0.22
N GLU A 43 -2.72 7.15 -1.02
CA GLU A 43 -1.61 6.86 -1.91
C GLU A 43 -0.37 6.39 -1.13
N GLN A 44 0.00 7.09 -0.04
CA GLN A 44 1.11 6.67 0.82
C GLN A 44 0.87 5.29 1.47
N LEU A 45 -0.34 5.06 1.99
CA LEU A 45 -0.70 3.77 2.60
C LEU A 45 -0.76 2.63 1.57
N LEU A 46 -1.24 2.90 0.36
CA LEU A 46 -1.26 1.94 -0.74
C LEU A 46 0.16 1.56 -1.17
N HIS A 47 1.02 2.56 -1.34
CA HIS A 47 2.43 2.39 -1.66
C HIS A 47 3.17 1.55 -0.61
N HIS A 48 2.88 1.80 0.66
CA HIS A 48 3.43 1.02 1.78
C HIS A 48 2.95 -0.44 1.73
N PHE A 49 1.64 -0.65 1.56
CA PHE A 49 1.05 -1.99 1.48
C PHE A 49 1.61 -2.81 0.32
N ILE A 50 1.64 -2.24 -0.89
CA ILE A 50 2.15 -2.93 -2.08
C ILE A 50 3.63 -3.33 -1.87
N ARG A 51 4.48 -2.40 -1.42
CA ARG A 51 5.90 -2.70 -1.17
C ARG A 51 6.09 -3.78 -0.10
N GLY A 52 5.17 -3.92 0.86
CA GLY A 52 5.22 -4.98 1.88
C GLY A 52 4.89 -6.39 1.38
N ILE A 53 4.12 -6.52 0.29
CA ILE A 53 3.70 -7.81 -0.26
C ILE A 53 4.53 -8.29 -1.46
N LEU A 54 5.35 -7.41 -2.04
CA LEU A 54 6.17 -7.73 -3.20
C LEU A 54 7.43 -8.51 -2.81
N THR A 55 7.90 -9.37 -3.72
CA THR A 55 9.28 -9.87 -3.68
C THR A 55 10.25 -8.76 -4.09
N GLU A 56 11.55 -8.98 -3.94
CA GLU A 56 12.57 -8.04 -4.46
C GLU A 56 12.37 -7.74 -5.96
N LYS A 57 12.08 -8.77 -6.75
CA LYS A 57 11.75 -8.62 -8.18
C LYS A 57 10.51 -7.76 -8.39
N GLY A 58 9.45 -8.01 -7.63
CA GLY A 58 8.23 -7.22 -7.66
C GLY A 58 8.45 -5.76 -7.28
N PHE A 59 9.27 -5.52 -6.25
CA PHE A 59 9.60 -4.20 -5.75
C PHE A 59 10.33 -3.34 -6.79
N ILE A 60 11.33 -3.92 -7.47
CA ILE A 60 12.05 -3.26 -8.57
C ILE A 60 11.07 -2.86 -9.68
N LEU A 61 10.25 -3.80 -10.13
CA LEU A 61 9.26 -3.54 -11.19
C LEU A 61 8.25 -2.46 -10.79
N TYR A 62 7.76 -2.51 -9.54
CA TYR A 62 6.82 -1.52 -9.03
C TYR A 62 7.40 -0.11 -8.99
N ASN A 63 8.67 0.02 -8.58
CA ASN A 63 9.32 1.32 -8.54
C ASN A 63 9.63 1.86 -9.94
N GLN A 64 9.91 1.01 -10.93
CA GLN A 64 10.03 1.44 -12.33
C GLN A 64 8.74 2.11 -12.79
N TYR A 65 7.59 1.45 -12.62
CA TYR A 65 6.30 2.03 -12.98
C TYR A 65 5.98 3.34 -12.25
N ASN A 66 6.28 3.43 -10.96
CA ASN A 66 6.02 4.66 -10.19
C ASN A 66 6.97 5.80 -10.55
N GLN A 67 8.20 5.52 -10.97
CA GLN A 67 9.12 6.54 -11.47
C GLN A 67 8.73 7.02 -12.86
N ASP A 68 8.19 6.14 -13.71
CA ASP A 68 7.69 6.49 -15.04
C ASP A 68 6.38 7.31 -15.01
N THR A 69 5.71 7.38 -13.85
CA THR A 69 4.46 8.13 -13.66
C THR A 69 4.70 9.52 -13.03
N LEU A 70 5.97 9.90 -12.79
CA LEU A 70 6.41 11.25 -12.39
C LEU A 70 6.97 12.02 -13.59
#